data_AF-A0AAD9VZT9-F1
#
_entry.id   AF-A0AAD9VZT9-F1
#
_cell.length_a   1.000
_cell.length_b   1.000
_cell.length_c   1.000
_cell.angle_alpha   90.00
_cell.angle_beta   90.00
_cell.angle_gamma   90.00
#
_symmetry.space_group_name_H-M   'P 1'
#
loop_
_entity.id
_entity.type
_entity.pdbx_description
1 polymer ?
#
loop_
_entity_poly.entity_id
_entity_poly.type
_entity_poly.pdbx_seq_one_letter_code
_entity_poly.pdbx_strand_id
1 'polypeptide(L)'
;MKTSTALRRATLPFWARTFGRPNSPTLAAQPSRASLKVPVATARLHSLSGYKLRASSRPENLSVVAVSASPSPTAERRQRKSKMRIGCLQFAPQVGDVDGNLSRADAALSRADPDDLDSLDLLVVPEMAFSGYNFTSLSQIIPFLEYAGTGISSLWARSRALKHNCHVVVGFPEQVDVSDKWPTSPEYYNSAIVVSNEGETIATYRKHFLYMIDETWALEGSGFGKEYIPGLGQTAMGICMDINPYKFEAPWHAFEFAFHVLEVRANLVILSMAWLTREDVTTFTSKPDEPDMETLTYWVQRMEPIIRAENDEEIVFVFCNRCGIEGDTVYAGTSTVISIKQGECRVHGLLPRGRESLLVVDTDDPPLGKLISRVDTDLDSDASPEDVSVPAASEDGALPNGSPHTG
;
A
#
# COMPACT_ATOMS: atom_id res chain seq x y z
N MET A 1 14.33 -75.36 -20.06
CA MET A 1 12.86 -75.21 -20.21
C MET A 1 12.61 -73.85 -20.87
N LYS A 2 12.46 -73.82 -22.20
CA LYS A 2 11.24 -73.39 -22.94
C LYS A 2 10.74 -71.98 -22.55
N THR A 3 11.12 -70.91 -23.26
CA THR A 3 10.41 -70.23 -24.40
C THR A 3 9.04 -69.66 -23.99
N SER A 4 8.53 -68.48 -24.37
CA SER A 4 8.72 -67.54 -25.49
C SER A 4 7.81 -66.31 -25.21
N THR A 5 8.24 -65.06 -25.39
CA THR A 5 7.88 -64.14 -26.51
C THR A 5 6.39 -63.75 -26.62
N ALA A 6 6.07 -62.45 -26.59
CA ALA A 6 5.32 -61.74 -27.65
C ALA A 6 5.09 -60.24 -27.35
N LEU A 7 5.67 -59.40 -28.22
CA LEU A 7 5.18 -58.05 -28.55
C LEU A 7 3.73 -58.08 -29.05
N ARG A 8 2.99 -56.97 -28.91
CA ARG A 8 2.09 -56.46 -29.95
C ARG A 8 1.90 -54.94 -29.87
N ARG A 9 2.35 -54.27 -30.94
CA ARG A 9 1.89 -52.95 -31.42
C ARG A 9 0.45 -53.06 -31.94
N ALA A 10 -0.27 -51.94 -31.95
CA ALA A 10 -1.32 -51.49 -32.91
C ALA A 10 -2.37 -50.64 -32.15
N THR A 11 -3.00 -49.56 -32.62
CA THR A 11 -3.03 -48.80 -33.88
C THR A 11 -3.95 -47.59 -33.63
N LEU A 12 -3.63 -46.43 -34.19
CA LEU A 12 -4.56 -45.30 -34.40
C LEU A 12 -5.74 -45.72 -35.28
N PRO A 13 -6.90 -45.04 -35.20
CA PRO A 13 -7.77 -44.86 -36.35
C PRO A 13 -7.76 -43.41 -36.82
N PHE A 14 -7.34 -43.29 -38.07
CA PHE A 14 -7.53 -42.17 -38.98
C PHE A 14 -8.89 -42.39 -39.66
N TRP A 15 -9.80 -41.41 -39.63
CA TRP A 15 -10.83 -41.28 -40.66
C TRP A 15 -10.89 -39.83 -41.11
N ALA A 16 -10.73 -39.65 -42.41
CA ALA A 16 -10.76 -38.39 -43.11
C ALA A 16 -12.00 -38.33 -44.01
N ARG A 17 -12.28 -37.11 -44.48
CA ARG A 17 -13.03 -36.70 -45.69
C ARG A 17 -14.55 -36.53 -45.55
N THR A 18 -15.21 -35.51 -46.11
CA THR A 18 -14.88 -34.23 -46.82
C THR A 18 -16.24 -33.57 -47.21
N PHE A 19 -16.18 -32.29 -47.61
CA PHE A 19 -17.15 -31.49 -48.40
C PHE A 19 -18.25 -30.78 -47.58
N GLY A 20 -18.50 -29.47 -47.72
CA GLY A 20 -17.97 -28.46 -48.65
C GLY A 20 -18.47 -27.05 -48.28
N ARG A 21 -17.73 -26.03 -48.76
CA ARG A 21 -18.18 -24.62 -48.89
C ARG A 21 -19.31 -24.52 -49.94
N PRO A 22 -20.17 -23.48 -49.95
CA PRO A 22 -19.88 -22.09 -50.43
C PRO A 22 -20.59 -21.02 -49.55
N ASN A 23 -20.54 -19.70 -49.71
CA ASN A 23 -19.81 -18.71 -50.49
C ASN A 23 -19.98 -17.38 -49.72
N SER A 24 -18.95 -16.53 -49.73
CA SER A 24 -19.09 -15.08 -49.58
C SER A 24 -19.51 -14.50 -50.94
N PRO A 25 -20.08 -13.27 -51.04
CA PRO A 25 -19.17 -12.11 -51.13
C PRO A 25 -19.73 -10.74 -50.66
N THR A 26 -18.79 -9.84 -50.28
CA THR A 26 -18.75 -8.36 -50.53
C THR A 26 -19.86 -7.44 -49.95
N LEU A 27 -19.67 -6.18 -49.55
CA LEU A 27 -18.59 -5.19 -49.60
C LEU A 27 -18.93 -4.05 -48.60
N ALA A 28 -17.91 -3.36 -48.10
CA ALA A 28 -17.86 -1.92 -47.75
C ALA A 28 -18.82 -1.30 -46.71
N ALA A 29 -18.24 -0.80 -45.60
CA ALA A 29 -18.12 0.64 -45.32
C ALA A 29 -17.30 0.89 -44.04
N GLN A 30 -16.20 1.63 -44.18
CA GLN A 30 -15.57 2.35 -43.07
C GLN A 30 -16.52 3.44 -42.55
N PRO A 31 -16.34 3.88 -41.30
CA PRO A 31 -16.26 5.31 -41.10
C PRO A 31 -14.98 5.74 -40.38
N SER A 32 -14.65 6.97 -40.72
CA SER A 32 -13.47 7.78 -40.44
C SER A 32 -13.18 8.05 -38.97
N ARG A 33 -11.88 8.19 -38.69
CA ARG A 33 -11.29 8.96 -37.58
C ARG A 33 -12.07 10.25 -37.32
N ALA A 34 -12.63 10.37 -36.14
CA ALA A 34 -12.96 11.64 -35.52
C ALA A 34 -12.19 11.74 -34.20
N SER A 35 -11.20 12.63 -34.17
CA SER A 35 -10.43 12.98 -32.99
C SER A 35 -11.32 13.75 -32.02
N LEU A 36 -11.92 13.06 -31.04
CA LEU A 36 -12.51 13.74 -29.88
C LEU A 36 -11.42 13.97 -28.84
N LYS A 37 -10.87 15.19 -28.83
CA LYS A 37 -10.15 15.72 -27.67
C LYS A 37 -11.16 15.88 -26.53
N VAL A 38 -11.07 15.03 -25.52
CA VAL A 38 -11.78 15.24 -24.25
C VAL A 38 -11.02 16.34 -23.49
N PRO A 39 -11.64 17.46 -23.12
CA PRO A 39 -10.96 18.49 -22.35
C PRO A 39 -10.71 18.01 -20.93
N VAL A 40 -9.46 18.13 -20.49
CA VAL A 40 -9.04 18.01 -19.08
C VAL A 40 -9.80 19.05 -18.28
N ALA A 41 -10.75 18.60 -17.45
CA ALA A 41 -11.48 19.46 -16.55
C ALA A 41 -10.57 19.89 -15.40
N THR A 42 -10.17 21.16 -15.40
CA THR A 42 -9.52 21.84 -14.27
C THR A 42 -10.59 22.11 -13.22
N ALA A 43 -10.61 21.34 -12.13
CA ALA A 43 -11.51 21.60 -11.01
C ALA A 43 -11.05 22.88 -10.28
N ARG A 44 -11.87 23.93 -10.38
CA ARG A 44 -11.75 25.15 -9.56
C ARG A 44 -12.30 24.89 -8.16
N LEU A 45 -11.52 25.25 -7.15
CA LEU A 45 -11.95 25.39 -5.76
C LEU A 45 -13.11 26.40 -5.66
N HIS A 46 -14.26 25.95 -5.15
CA HIS A 46 -15.31 26.82 -4.62
C HIS A 46 -15.49 26.53 -3.13
N SER A 47 -15.57 27.61 -2.36
CA SER A 47 -15.61 27.61 -0.90
C SER A 47 -17.03 27.75 -0.33
N LEU A 48 -17.15 27.37 0.95
CA LEU A 48 -18.09 27.78 1.99
C LEU A 48 -19.50 27.14 2.04
N SER A 49 -19.76 26.30 3.06
CA SER A 49 -20.39 26.70 4.35
C SER A 49 -21.31 25.63 4.98
N GLY A 50 -21.16 25.43 6.30
CA GLY A 50 -22.08 24.73 7.22
C GLY A 50 -21.60 23.32 7.59
N TYR A 51 -21.15 22.98 8.81
CA TYR A 51 -21.71 23.26 10.14
C TYR A 51 -20.61 23.36 11.24
N LYS A 52 -20.89 24.11 12.31
CA LYS A 52 -20.16 24.19 13.60
C LYS A 52 -21.16 23.74 14.69
N LEU A 53 -20.87 22.75 15.55
CA LEU A 53 -20.42 22.84 16.98
C LEU A 53 -20.83 21.49 17.68
N ARG A 54 -20.17 20.89 18.67
CA ARG A 54 -18.89 21.10 19.40
C ARG A 54 -18.53 19.84 20.22
N ALA A 55 -17.21 19.60 20.36
CA ALA A 55 -16.44 18.97 21.46
C ALA A 55 -16.58 17.46 21.83
N SER A 56 -15.63 16.64 21.36
CA SER A 56 -14.53 16.12 22.19
C SER A 56 -13.40 15.49 21.34
N SER A 57 -12.18 16.04 21.48
CA SER A 57 -10.86 15.50 21.08
C SER A 57 -10.74 14.69 19.77
N ARG A 58 -10.56 15.39 18.64
CA ARG A 58 -9.81 14.94 17.47
C ARG A 58 -8.56 15.83 17.33
N PRO A 59 -7.42 15.33 16.84
CA PRO A 59 -6.50 16.15 16.08
C PRO A 59 -6.90 16.10 14.59
N GLU A 60 -7.15 17.25 13.98
CA GLU A 60 -7.28 17.43 12.54
C GLU A 60 -5.97 17.95 11.93
N ASN A 61 -5.72 17.60 10.66
CA ASN A 61 -5.04 18.36 9.60
C ASN A 61 -3.58 18.03 9.24
N LEU A 62 -3.43 17.30 8.12
CA LEU A 62 -2.26 17.26 7.24
C LEU A 62 -2.72 17.71 5.83
N SER A 63 -2.03 18.66 5.20
CA SER A 63 -2.34 19.13 3.84
C SER A 63 -1.17 18.85 2.90
N VAL A 64 -1.44 18.24 1.74
CA VAL A 64 -0.47 18.14 0.64
C VAL A 64 -0.33 19.52 0.02
N VAL A 65 0.88 20.09 0.05
CA VAL A 65 1.17 21.36 -0.64
C VAL A 65 2.00 21.07 -1.88
N ALA A 66 1.57 21.60 -3.03
CA ALA A 66 2.31 21.51 -4.27
C ALA A 66 3.65 22.24 -4.16
N VAL A 67 4.73 21.63 -4.65
CA VAL A 67 6.08 22.22 -4.59
C VAL A 67 6.20 23.31 -5.66
N SER A 68 6.59 24.54 -5.26
CA SER A 68 6.98 25.57 -6.24
C SER A 68 8.34 25.22 -6.84
N ALA A 69 8.45 25.23 -8.17
CA ALA A 69 9.69 24.91 -8.88
C ALA A 69 10.86 25.81 -8.42
N SER A 70 11.92 25.18 -7.91
CA SER A 70 13.21 25.82 -7.60
C SER A 70 14.26 25.48 -8.68
N PRO A 71 15.30 26.31 -8.86
CA PRO A 71 16.18 26.23 -10.02
C PRO A 71 17.14 25.03 -9.93
N SER A 72 17.50 24.52 -11.10
CA SER A 72 18.37 23.37 -11.36
C SER A 72 19.75 23.45 -10.69
N PRO A 73 20.25 22.35 -10.07
CA PRO A 73 21.61 22.31 -9.55
C PRO A 73 22.63 21.90 -10.61
N THR A 74 23.77 22.59 -10.60
CA THR A 74 24.99 22.29 -11.35
C THR A 74 25.62 20.97 -10.91
N ALA A 75 26.28 20.32 -11.87
CA ALA A 75 26.83 18.98 -11.78
C ALA A 75 27.93 18.84 -10.73
N GLU A 76 27.78 17.89 -9.81
CA GLU A 76 28.92 17.15 -9.24
C GLU A 76 28.50 15.80 -8.64
N ARG A 77 29.28 14.76 -9.01
CA ARG A 77 29.43 13.41 -8.43
C ARG A 77 28.18 12.50 -8.36
N ARG A 78 27.95 11.75 -9.46
CA ARG A 78 27.00 10.62 -9.56
C ARG A 78 27.36 9.47 -8.59
N GLN A 79 26.83 9.51 -7.37
CA GLN A 79 26.34 8.28 -6.73
C GLN A 79 25.07 7.87 -7.48
N ARG A 80 24.93 6.58 -7.82
CA ARG A 80 23.77 6.07 -8.55
C ARG A 80 22.51 6.30 -7.70
N LYS A 81 21.76 7.35 -8.04
CA LYS A 81 20.34 7.50 -7.70
C LYS A 81 19.66 6.17 -8.03
N SER A 82 19.04 5.50 -7.06
CA SER A 82 18.22 4.31 -7.32
C SER A 82 16.91 4.78 -7.95
N LYS A 83 17.00 5.12 -9.24
CA LYS A 83 15.85 5.28 -10.14
C LYS A 83 15.00 4.02 -10.04
N MET A 84 13.71 4.17 -9.74
CA MET A 84 12.76 3.06 -9.63
C MET A 84 11.44 3.45 -10.26
N ARG A 85 10.93 2.61 -11.17
CA ARG A 85 9.54 2.65 -11.62
C ARG A 85 8.73 1.61 -10.84
N ILE A 86 7.79 2.09 -10.04
CA ILE A 86 7.08 1.30 -9.04
C ILE A 86 5.59 1.26 -9.41
N GLY A 87 5.05 0.04 -9.43
CA GLY A 87 3.64 -0.27 -9.56
C GLY A 87 3.02 -0.67 -8.21
N CYS A 88 1.90 -0.07 -7.82
CA CYS A 88 1.05 -0.59 -6.72
C CYS A 88 -0.30 -1.03 -7.28
N LEU A 89 -0.61 -2.32 -7.22
CA LEU A 89 -1.90 -2.82 -7.67
C LEU A 89 -2.93 -2.72 -6.54
N GLN A 90 -3.80 -1.70 -6.60
CA GLN A 90 -4.92 -1.61 -5.68
C GLN A 90 -6.16 -2.26 -6.31
N PHE A 91 -6.73 -3.25 -5.63
CA PHE A 91 -8.00 -3.85 -6.05
C PHE A 91 -8.80 -4.33 -4.84
N ALA A 92 -9.99 -4.88 -5.08
CA ALA A 92 -10.91 -5.35 -4.06
C ALA A 92 -11.07 -6.89 -4.10
N PRO A 93 -10.14 -7.66 -3.50
CA PRO A 93 -10.31 -9.10 -3.32
C PRO A 93 -11.61 -9.42 -2.57
N GLN A 94 -12.06 -10.67 -2.66
CA GLN A 94 -13.19 -11.22 -1.92
C GLN A 94 -12.78 -12.54 -1.27
N VAL A 95 -13.12 -12.72 0.01
CA VAL A 95 -12.76 -13.91 0.79
C VAL A 95 -13.20 -15.19 0.09
N GLY A 96 -12.23 -16.05 -0.21
CA GLY A 96 -12.43 -17.37 -0.80
C GLY A 96 -12.70 -17.40 -2.31
N ASP A 97 -12.82 -16.25 -2.98
CA ASP A 97 -13.05 -16.15 -4.44
C ASP A 97 -11.73 -16.06 -5.22
N VAL A 98 -10.90 -17.11 -5.17
CA VAL A 98 -9.55 -17.10 -5.75
C VAL A 98 -9.55 -16.74 -7.24
N ASP A 99 -10.38 -17.41 -8.04
CA ASP A 99 -10.47 -17.16 -9.48
C ASP A 99 -11.00 -15.76 -9.81
N GLY A 100 -11.99 -15.28 -9.05
CA GLY A 100 -12.50 -13.94 -9.21
C GLY A 100 -11.48 -12.88 -8.80
N ASN A 101 -10.68 -13.13 -7.76
CA ASN A 101 -9.63 -12.21 -7.32
C ASN A 101 -8.50 -12.08 -8.33
N LEU A 102 -8.06 -13.21 -8.91
CA LEU A 102 -7.12 -13.22 -10.04
C LEU A 102 -7.69 -12.43 -11.23
N SER A 103 -8.96 -12.66 -11.56
CA SER A 103 -9.64 -11.95 -12.65
C SER A 103 -9.73 -10.44 -12.41
N ARG A 104 -10.01 -10.00 -11.16
CA ARG A 104 -10.05 -8.58 -10.78
C ARG A 104 -8.67 -7.92 -10.88
N ALA A 105 -7.64 -8.58 -10.36
CA ALA A 105 -6.25 -8.11 -10.46
C ALA A 105 -5.83 -7.96 -11.92
N ASP A 106 -6.09 -8.97 -12.74
CA ASP A 106 -5.76 -8.96 -14.17
C ASP A 106 -6.55 -7.89 -14.93
N ALA A 107 -7.84 -7.71 -14.60
CA ALA A 107 -8.65 -6.66 -15.18
C ALA A 107 -8.11 -5.27 -14.81
N ALA A 108 -7.67 -5.06 -13.57
CA ALA A 108 -7.07 -3.81 -13.14
C ALA A 108 -5.74 -3.52 -13.85
N LEU A 109 -4.87 -4.51 -13.99
CA LEU A 109 -3.63 -4.37 -14.78
C LEU A 109 -3.93 -4.11 -16.26
N SER A 110 -4.93 -4.78 -16.85
CA SER A 110 -5.26 -4.61 -18.28
C SER A 110 -5.78 -3.22 -18.65
N ARG A 111 -6.22 -2.42 -17.66
CA ARG A 111 -6.64 -1.03 -17.86
C ARG A 111 -5.48 -0.03 -17.84
N ALA A 112 -4.31 -0.43 -17.34
CA ALA A 112 -3.12 0.40 -17.32
C ALA A 112 -2.51 0.52 -18.73
N ASP A 113 -1.70 1.55 -18.94
CA ASP A 113 -0.92 1.68 -20.17
C ASP A 113 0.07 0.49 -20.27
N PRO A 114 0.12 -0.24 -21.40
CA PRO A 114 1.10 -1.30 -21.60
C PRO A 114 2.55 -0.85 -21.41
N ASP A 115 2.89 0.37 -21.84
CA ASP A 115 4.25 0.91 -21.71
C ASP A 115 4.60 1.18 -20.24
N ASP A 116 3.61 1.56 -19.42
CA ASP A 116 3.80 1.72 -17.98
C ASP A 116 4.09 0.37 -17.31
N LEU A 117 3.36 -0.68 -17.69
CA LEU A 117 3.57 -2.03 -17.16
C LEU A 117 4.93 -2.61 -17.55
N ASP A 118 5.31 -2.49 -18.83
CA ASP A 118 6.55 -3.09 -19.38
C ASP A 118 7.82 -2.34 -18.97
N SER A 119 7.67 -1.23 -18.25
CA SER A 119 8.78 -0.42 -17.76
C SER A 119 8.90 -0.39 -16.24
N LEU A 120 8.05 -1.13 -15.51
CA LEU A 120 8.17 -1.27 -14.07
C LEU A 120 9.48 -1.98 -13.70
N ASP A 121 10.13 -1.50 -12.65
CA ASP A 121 11.19 -2.25 -11.96
C ASP A 121 10.58 -3.13 -10.85
N LEU A 122 9.46 -2.69 -10.26
CA LEU A 122 8.78 -3.34 -9.15
C LEU A 122 7.26 -3.24 -9.28
N LEU A 123 6.54 -4.35 -9.09
CA LEU A 123 5.10 -4.40 -8.90
C LEU A 123 4.77 -4.99 -7.52
N VAL A 124 4.10 -4.20 -6.68
CA VAL A 124 3.62 -4.63 -5.36
C VAL A 124 2.12 -4.86 -5.41
N VAL A 125 1.70 -5.95 -4.77
CA VAL A 125 0.31 -6.39 -4.67
C VAL A 125 -0.09 -6.47 -3.18
N PRO A 126 -1.37 -6.25 -2.82
CA PRO A 126 -1.80 -6.16 -1.43
C PRO A 126 -1.67 -7.46 -0.65
N GLU A 127 -1.85 -7.35 0.66
CA GLU A 127 -1.85 -8.47 1.58
C GLU A 127 -2.99 -9.44 1.24
N MET A 128 -2.69 -10.74 1.24
CA MET A 128 -3.68 -11.80 1.01
C MET A 128 -4.48 -11.62 -0.29
N ALA A 129 -3.77 -11.23 -1.36
CA ALA A 129 -4.35 -10.67 -2.58
C ALA A 129 -5.38 -11.58 -3.25
N PHE A 130 -5.12 -12.89 -3.30
CA PHE A 130 -5.96 -13.82 -4.04
C PHE A 130 -6.88 -14.66 -3.16
N SER A 131 -6.62 -14.76 -1.86
CA SER A 131 -7.51 -15.45 -0.92
C SER A 131 -8.62 -14.54 -0.36
N GLY A 132 -8.43 -13.22 -0.39
CA GLY A 132 -9.13 -12.31 0.53
C GLY A 132 -8.56 -12.41 1.95
N TYR A 133 -9.06 -11.59 2.88
CA TYR A 133 -8.39 -11.40 4.18
C TYR A 133 -9.18 -11.90 5.39
N ASN A 134 -10.49 -11.62 5.44
CA ASN A 134 -11.29 -11.78 6.66
C ASN A 134 -11.66 -13.25 7.00
N PHE A 135 -10.67 -14.10 7.27
CA PHE A 135 -10.84 -15.49 7.73
C PHE A 135 -10.86 -15.56 9.26
N THR A 136 -11.97 -16.00 9.85
CA THR A 136 -12.17 -15.98 11.32
C THR A 136 -11.72 -17.25 12.03
N SER A 137 -11.18 -18.23 11.30
CA SER A 137 -10.68 -19.48 11.88
C SER A 137 -9.73 -20.23 10.94
N LEU A 138 -8.87 -21.06 11.52
CA LEU A 138 -8.02 -21.98 10.77
C LEU A 138 -8.81 -22.85 9.77
N SER A 139 -9.99 -23.34 10.15
CA SER A 139 -10.83 -24.16 9.27
C SER A 139 -11.32 -23.43 8.02
N GLN A 140 -11.50 -22.12 8.07
CA GLN A 140 -11.94 -21.33 6.92
C GLN A 140 -10.79 -21.06 5.95
N ILE A 141 -9.56 -20.88 6.45
CA ILE A 141 -8.42 -20.54 5.59
C ILE A 141 -7.72 -21.76 4.98
N ILE A 142 -7.82 -22.94 5.62
CA ILE A 142 -7.17 -24.19 5.15
C ILE A 142 -7.30 -24.43 3.63
N PRO A 143 -8.46 -24.26 2.99
CA PRO A 143 -8.62 -24.50 1.55
C PRO A 143 -7.81 -23.55 0.65
N PHE A 144 -7.34 -22.43 1.19
CA PHE A 144 -6.70 -21.34 0.46
C PHE A 144 -5.20 -21.22 0.76
N LEU A 145 -4.67 -22.02 1.69
CA LEU A 145 -3.26 -22.05 2.02
C LEU A 145 -2.42 -22.50 0.81
N GLU A 146 -1.26 -21.89 0.67
CA GLU A 146 -0.36 -22.11 -0.44
C GLU A 146 1.07 -22.39 0.04
N TYR A 147 1.79 -23.26 -0.68
CA TYR A 147 3.23 -23.40 -0.51
C TYR A 147 3.96 -22.28 -1.26
N ALA A 148 4.93 -21.65 -0.60
CA ALA A 148 5.79 -20.66 -1.23
C ALA A 148 6.45 -21.21 -2.51
N GLY A 149 6.46 -20.40 -3.58
CA GLY A 149 7.07 -20.73 -4.86
C GLY A 149 6.24 -21.64 -5.78
N THR A 150 5.18 -22.29 -5.29
CA THR A 150 4.38 -23.23 -6.08
C THR A 150 2.87 -22.96 -6.07
N GLY A 151 2.37 -22.23 -5.06
CA GLY A 151 0.98 -21.80 -4.98
C GLY A 151 0.57 -20.81 -6.07
N ILE A 152 -0.75 -20.63 -6.23
CA ILE A 152 -1.34 -19.79 -7.27
C ILE A 152 -0.84 -18.34 -7.24
N SER A 153 -0.61 -17.78 -6.05
CA SER A 153 -0.02 -16.45 -5.85
C SER A 153 1.40 -16.38 -6.41
N SER A 154 2.21 -17.40 -6.15
CA SER A 154 3.59 -17.51 -6.67
C SER A 154 3.61 -17.68 -8.18
N LEU A 155 2.69 -18.49 -8.73
CA LEU A 155 2.56 -18.72 -10.17
C LEU A 155 2.12 -17.44 -10.91
N TRP A 156 1.14 -16.72 -10.36
CA TRP A 156 0.70 -15.43 -10.89
C TRP A 156 1.86 -14.42 -10.86
N ALA A 157 2.55 -14.29 -9.74
CA ALA A 157 3.68 -13.36 -9.61
C ALA A 157 4.80 -13.67 -10.62
N ARG A 158 5.18 -14.95 -10.76
CA ARG A 158 6.15 -15.37 -11.77
C ARG A 158 5.71 -15.05 -13.19
N SER A 159 4.43 -15.28 -13.51
CA SER A 159 3.89 -14.94 -14.83
C SER A 159 3.97 -13.44 -15.11
N ARG A 160 3.71 -12.59 -14.11
CA ARG A 160 3.79 -11.12 -14.27
C ARG A 160 5.22 -10.63 -14.34
N ALA A 161 6.10 -11.16 -13.49
CA ALA A 161 7.51 -10.82 -13.45
C ALA A 161 8.20 -11.09 -14.79
N LEU A 162 7.99 -12.30 -15.36
CA LEU A 162 8.55 -12.66 -16.66
C LEU A 162 7.95 -11.87 -17.82
N LYS A 163 6.64 -11.57 -17.76
CA LYS A 163 5.96 -10.85 -18.83
C LYS A 163 6.43 -9.39 -18.93
N HIS A 164 6.59 -8.74 -17.79
CA HIS A 164 6.87 -7.32 -17.69
C HIS A 164 8.33 -7.01 -17.32
N ASN A 165 9.17 -8.06 -17.16
CA ASN A 165 10.57 -7.96 -16.77
C ASN A 165 10.79 -7.11 -15.51
N CYS A 166 9.97 -7.35 -14.48
CA CYS A 166 9.99 -6.61 -13.23
C CYS A 166 9.98 -7.53 -12.00
N HIS A 167 10.41 -7.04 -10.85
CA HIS A 167 10.21 -7.75 -9.59
C HIS A 167 8.74 -7.70 -9.18
N VAL A 168 8.19 -8.78 -8.62
CA VAL A 168 6.80 -8.82 -8.14
C VAL A 168 6.77 -9.24 -6.68
N VAL A 169 6.06 -8.46 -5.87
CA VAL A 169 5.76 -8.78 -4.47
C VAL A 169 4.27 -9.07 -4.33
N VAL A 170 3.91 -10.23 -3.78
CA VAL A 170 2.51 -10.61 -3.57
C VAL A 170 2.28 -11.21 -2.18
N GLY A 171 1.24 -10.75 -1.49
CA GLY A 171 0.78 -11.28 -0.22
C GLY A 171 -0.10 -12.52 -0.37
N PHE A 172 0.13 -13.57 0.43
CA PHE A 172 -0.56 -14.86 0.35
C PHE A 172 -0.58 -15.60 1.69
N PRO A 173 -1.56 -16.49 1.93
CA PRO A 173 -1.58 -17.37 3.10
C PRO A 173 -0.64 -18.56 2.89
N GLU A 174 0.46 -18.59 3.63
CA GLU A 174 1.49 -19.62 3.50
C GLU A 174 1.21 -20.82 4.38
N GLN A 175 1.41 -22.02 3.83
CA GLN A 175 1.59 -23.25 4.58
C GLN A 175 3.03 -23.77 4.44
N VAL A 176 3.58 -24.18 5.57
CA VAL A 176 4.92 -24.76 5.67
C VAL A 176 4.80 -26.17 6.20
N ASP A 177 5.29 -27.12 5.43
CA ASP A 177 5.46 -28.47 5.94
C ASP A 177 6.71 -28.51 6.82
N VAL A 178 6.51 -28.77 8.12
CA VAL A 178 7.57 -28.94 9.10
C VAL A 178 7.70 -30.41 9.50
N SER A 179 7.42 -31.34 8.57
CA SER A 179 7.56 -32.79 8.75
C SER A 179 8.88 -33.21 9.41
N ASP A 180 9.95 -32.45 9.17
CA ASP A 180 11.29 -32.72 9.72
C ASP A 180 11.50 -32.18 11.15
N LYS A 181 10.54 -31.45 11.71
CA LYS A 181 10.54 -30.92 13.08
C LYS A 181 9.42 -31.57 13.89
N TRP A 182 9.75 -32.08 15.07
CA TRP A 182 8.76 -32.65 15.99
C TRP A 182 8.33 -31.60 17.02
N PRO A 183 7.02 -31.37 17.24
CA PRO A 183 5.86 -32.05 16.63
C PRO A 183 5.59 -31.60 15.18
N THR A 184 5.12 -32.55 14.37
CA THR A 184 5.00 -32.44 12.90
C THR A 184 3.73 -31.72 12.40
N SER A 185 3.24 -30.72 13.13
CA SER A 185 2.05 -29.97 12.68
C SER A 185 2.50 -28.87 11.70
N PRO A 186 1.89 -28.77 10.50
CA PRO A 186 2.23 -27.70 9.57
C PRO A 186 2.07 -26.32 10.22
N GLU A 187 2.96 -25.41 9.85
CA GLU A 187 2.93 -24.02 10.29
C GLU A 187 2.24 -23.17 9.22
N TYR A 188 1.51 -22.14 9.65
CA TYR A 188 0.77 -21.26 8.76
C TYR A 188 1.15 -19.81 9.03
N TYR A 189 1.26 -19.01 7.96
CA TYR A 189 1.71 -17.63 8.07
C TYR A 189 0.92 -16.73 7.11
N ASN A 190 0.79 -15.46 7.48
CA ASN A 190 0.47 -14.40 6.55
C ASN A 190 1.80 -13.90 5.96
N SER A 191 2.00 -14.09 4.66
CA SER A 191 3.31 -13.96 4.03
C SER A 191 3.27 -13.08 2.79
N ALA A 192 4.42 -12.54 2.40
CA ALA A 192 4.65 -11.88 1.13
C ALA A 192 5.86 -12.53 0.43
N ILE A 193 5.69 -12.98 -0.80
CA ILE A 193 6.77 -13.56 -1.61
C ILE A 193 7.30 -12.51 -2.60
N VAL A 194 8.61 -12.51 -2.80
CA VAL A 194 9.30 -11.69 -3.79
C VAL A 194 9.78 -12.59 -4.92
N VAL A 195 9.27 -12.34 -6.13
CA VAL A 195 9.68 -13.02 -7.35
C VAL A 195 10.50 -12.05 -8.21
N SER A 196 11.67 -12.46 -8.66
CA SER A 196 12.53 -11.64 -9.50
C SER A 196 12.00 -11.50 -10.92
N ASN A 197 12.51 -10.53 -11.67
CA ASN A 197 12.24 -10.35 -13.10
C ASN A 197 12.64 -11.57 -13.95
N GLU A 198 13.52 -12.44 -13.45
CA GLU A 198 13.84 -13.75 -14.07
C GLU A 198 12.84 -14.86 -13.70
N GLY A 199 11.84 -14.57 -12.87
CA GLY A 199 10.81 -15.51 -12.45
C GLY A 199 11.18 -16.38 -11.25
N GLU A 200 12.31 -16.12 -10.59
CA GLU A 200 12.79 -16.89 -9.44
C GLU A 200 12.27 -16.31 -8.12
N THR A 201 11.92 -17.18 -7.16
CA THR A 201 11.61 -16.72 -5.80
C THR A 201 12.90 -16.35 -5.09
N ILE A 202 13.03 -15.07 -4.71
CA ILE A 202 14.25 -14.55 -4.08
C ILE A 202 14.08 -14.21 -2.59
N ALA A 203 12.84 -14.07 -2.11
CA ALA A 203 12.54 -13.92 -0.69
C ALA A 203 11.10 -14.33 -0.35
N THR A 204 10.89 -14.73 0.89
CA THR A 204 9.57 -14.91 1.51
C THR A 204 9.60 -14.22 2.87
N TYR A 205 8.81 -13.18 3.04
CA TYR A 205 8.62 -12.46 4.30
C TYR A 205 7.35 -12.97 4.99
N ARG A 206 7.41 -13.17 6.31
CA ARG A 206 6.26 -13.58 7.14
C ARG A 206 5.92 -12.44 8.08
N LYS A 207 4.65 -12.04 8.11
CA LYS A 207 4.13 -10.97 8.96
C LYS A 207 4.57 -11.18 10.40
N HIS A 208 5.22 -10.18 10.98
CA HIS A 208 5.82 -10.31 12.30
C HIS A 208 4.79 -9.95 13.38
N PHE A 209 4.07 -8.85 13.22
CA PHE A 209 3.02 -8.43 14.14
C PHE A 209 1.66 -8.78 13.53
N LEU A 210 0.95 -9.71 14.17
CA LEU A 210 -0.36 -10.17 13.72
C LEU A 210 -1.47 -9.16 14.09
N TYR A 211 -2.44 -9.01 13.20
CA TYR A 211 -3.72 -8.41 13.58
C TYR A 211 -4.62 -9.49 14.17
N MET A 212 -5.62 -9.11 14.97
CA MET A 212 -6.48 -10.04 15.71
C MET A 212 -7.10 -11.15 14.85
N ILE A 213 -7.36 -10.90 13.56
CA ILE A 213 -7.91 -11.91 12.65
C ILE A 213 -6.83 -12.93 12.22
N ASP A 214 -5.59 -12.48 12.04
CA ASP A 214 -4.46 -13.34 11.70
C ASP A 214 -4.16 -14.30 12.88
N GLU A 215 -4.28 -13.84 14.12
CA GLU A 215 -4.05 -14.66 15.33
C GLU A 215 -4.95 -15.90 15.42
N THR A 216 -6.06 -15.94 14.67
CA THR A 216 -6.98 -17.08 14.65
C THR A 216 -6.47 -18.28 13.84
N TRP A 217 -5.43 -18.10 13.03
CA TRP A 217 -4.95 -19.13 12.10
C TRP A 217 -3.44 -19.10 11.82
N ALA A 218 -2.76 -17.96 11.96
CA ALA A 218 -1.36 -17.77 11.60
C ALA A 218 -0.45 -17.72 12.84
N LEU A 219 0.82 -18.05 12.62
CA LEU A 219 1.93 -17.78 13.53
C LEU A 219 2.64 -16.48 13.15
N GLU A 220 3.32 -15.87 14.12
CA GLU A 220 4.20 -14.71 13.87
C GLU A 220 5.46 -15.13 13.10
N GLY A 221 5.87 -14.30 12.15
CA GLY A 221 7.19 -14.38 11.53
C GLY A 221 8.31 -14.14 12.54
N SER A 222 9.54 -14.55 12.22
CA SER A 222 10.69 -14.46 13.13
C SER A 222 11.24 -13.04 13.37
N GLY A 223 10.71 -12.04 12.68
CA GLY A 223 11.16 -10.65 12.72
C GLY A 223 10.78 -9.90 11.45
N PHE A 224 11.00 -8.59 11.43
CA PHE A 224 10.78 -7.75 10.25
C PHE A 224 11.76 -8.12 9.11
N GLY A 225 11.30 -7.97 7.86
CA GLY A 225 12.05 -8.42 6.69
C GLY A 225 13.21 -7.50 6.35
N LYS A 226 14.30 -8.07 5.82
CA LYS A 226 15.59 -7.37 5.62
C LYS A 226 16.34 -7.86 4.39
N GLU A 227 15.71 -7.68 3.24
CA GLU A 227 16.13 -8.36 2.01
C GLU A 227 16.99 -7.47 1.13
N TYR A 228 17.82 -8.07 0.30
CA TYR A 228 18.49 -7.36 -0.79
C TYR A 228 17.84 -7.81 -2.11
N ILE A 229 17.11 -6.89 -2.75
CA ILE A 229 16.49 -7.16 -4.04
C ILE A 229 17.46 -6.67 -5.13
N PRO A 230 17.95 -7.54 -6.03
CA PRO A 230 18.83 -7.14 -7.12
C PRO A 230 18.23 -5.96 -7.90
N GLY A 231 19.04 -4.95 -8.22
CA GLY A 231 18.57 -3.75 -8.94
C GLY A 231 17.84 -2.72 -8.07
N LEU A 232 17.11 -3.13 -7.02
CA LEU A 232 16.36 -2.21 -6.15
C LEU A 232 17.10 -1.83 -4.86
N GLY A 233 17.93 -2.73 -4.33
CA GLY A 233 18.79 -2.48 -3.17
C GLY A 233 18.30 -3.08 -1.86
N GLN A 234 18.74 -2.49 -0.75
CA GLN A 234 18.43 -2.93 0.61
C GLN A 234 16.98 -2.57 0.93
N THR A 235 16.18 -3.60 1.17
CA THR A 235 14.72 -3.51 1.27
C THR A 235 14.26 -3.98 2.65
N ALA A 236 13.50 -3.14 3.35
CA ALA A 236 12.74 -3.57 4.52
C ALA A 236 11.33 -3.99 4.08
N MET A 237 10.89 -5.16 4.51
CA MET A 237 9.57 -5.70 4.19
C MET A 237 8.69 -5.69 5.44
N GLY A 238 7.45 -5.23 5.28
CA GLY A 238 6.41 -5.32 6.30
C GLY A 238 5.05 -5.63 5.68
N ILE A 239 4.14 -6.11 6.50
CA ILE A 239 2.75 -6.40 6.16
C ILE A 239 1.85 -5.70 7.16
N CYS A 240 1.09 -4.72 6.68
CA CYS A 240 0.01 -4.04 7.41
C CYS A 240 0.35 -3.72 8.88
N MET A 241 -0.12 -4.55 9.82
CA MET A 241 0.04 -4.42 11.26
C MET A 241 1.49 -4.31 11.75
N ASP A 242 2.48 -4.71 10.95
CA ASP A 242 3.90 -4.55 11.30
C ASP A 242 4.31 -3.12 11.66
N ILE A 243 3.63 -2.10 11.11
CA ILE A 243 3.96 -0.71 11.45
C ILE A 243 3.35 -0.27 12.78
N ASN A 244 2.39 -1.00 13.35
CA ASN A 244 1.72 -0.65 14.60
C ASN A 244 2.58 -1.03 15.82
N PRO A 245 2.32 -0.43 16.99
CA PRO A 245 2.85 -0.96 18.24
C PRO A 245 2.41 -2.41 18.42
N TYR A 246 3.31 -3.27 18.89
CA TYR A 246 3.04 -4.69 19.07
C TYR A 246 1.73 -4.92 19.84
N LYS A 247 0.80 -5.68 19.23
CA LYS A 247 -0.54 -6.00 19.73
C LYS A 247 -1.44 -4.79 20.08
N PHE A 248 -1.07 -3.59 19.64
CA PHE A 248 -1.62 -2.32 20.15
C PHE A 248 -1.44 -2.11 21.66
N GLU A 249 -0.52 -2.86 22.30
CA GLU A 249 -0.21 -2.78 23.72
C GLU A 249 1.13 -2.09 23.99
N ALA A 250 2.08 -2.24 23.07
CA ALA A 250 3.37 -1.56 23.17
C ALA A 250 3.21 -0.03 23.14
N PRO A 251 4.13 0.73 23.76
CA PRO A 251 4.05 2.18 23.74
C PRO A 251 4.08 2.73 22.30
N TRP A 252 3.28 3.77 22.03
CA TRP A 252 3.25 4.42 20.71
C TRP A 252 4.64 4.79 20.19
N HIS A 253 5.53 5.25 21.07
CA HIS A 253 6.87 5.69 20.73
C HIS A 253 7.90 4.55 20.56
N ALA A 254 7.46 3.28 20.60
CA ALA A 254 8.34 2.14 20.33
C ALA A 254 8.79 2.07 18.87
N PHE A 255 7.91 2.46 17.94
CA PHE A 255 8.20 2.58 16.49
C PHE A 255 9.04 1.42 15.91
N GLU A 256 8.69 0.19 16.28
CA GLU A 256 9.52 -1.01 16.12
C GLU A 256 9.98 -1.20 14.67
N PHE A 257 9.03 -1.10 13.73
CA PHE A 257 9.33 -1.21 12.31
C PHE A 257 10.18 -0.07 11.77
N ALA A 258 9.95 1.17 12.19
CA ALA A 258 10.71 2.32 11.72
C ALA A 258 12.17 2.27 12.17
N PHE A 259 12.43 1.81 13.41
CA PHE A 259 13.79 1.58 13.87
C PHE A 259 14.46 0.41 13.13
N HIS A 260 13.72 -0.65 12.81
CA HIS A 260 14.25 -1.73 11.97
C HIS A 260 14.68 -1.23 10.58
N VAL A 261 13.87 -0.39 9.92
CA VAL A 261 14.21 0.25 8.63
C VAL A 261 15.56 0.98 8.71
N LEU A 262 15.79 1.73 9.79
CA LEU A 262 17.05 2.44 10.04
C LEU A 262 18.21 1.48 10.34
N GLU A 263 17.98 0.45 11.16
CA GLU A 263 18.98 -0.54 11.55
C GLU A 263 19.53 -1.29 10.34
N VAL A 264 18.65 -1.75 9.45
CA VAL A 264 19.04 -2.46 8.24
C VAL A 264 19.49 -1.53 7.12
N ARG A 265 19.43 -0.21 7.32
CA ARG A 265 19.80 0.82 6.33
C ARG A 265 19.07 0.62 5.00
N ALA A 266 17.76 0.38 5.07
CA ALA A 266 16.96 0.18 3.87
C ALA A 266 16.87 1.48 3.06
N ASN A 267 17.02 1.36 1.74
CA ASN A 267 16.71 2.43 0.78
C ASN A 267 15.30 2.28 0.18
N LEU A 268 14.69 1.10 0.35
CA LEU A 268 13.35 0.77 -0.10
C LEU A 268 12.58 0.11 1.04
N VAL A 269 11.32 0.49 1.22
CA VAL A 269 10.40 -0.12 2.18
C VAL A 269 9.16 -0.55 1.42
N ILE A 270 8.81 -1.82 1.52
CA ILE A 270 7.62 -2.38 0.88
C ILE A 270 6.65 -2.82 1.96
N LEU A 271 5.44 -2.25 1.92
CA LEU A 271 4.33 -2.55 2.79
C LEU A 271 3.16 -3.07 1.97
N SER A 272 2.94 -4.39 2.03
CA SER A 272 1.77 -5.06 1.46
C SER A 272 0.65 -5.07 2.51
N MET A 273 -0.55 -4.56 2.18
CA MET A 273 -1.53 -4.21 3.23
C MET A 273 -2.98 -4.60 2.93
N ALA A 274 -3.69 -5.00 3.98
CA ALA A 274 -5.14 -5.07 4.10
C ALA A 274 -5.63 -4.15 5.22
N TRP A 275 -5.30 -2.86 5.10
CA TRP A 275 -5.54 -1.84 6.12
C TRP A 275 -6.97 -1.31 6.08
N LEU A 276 -7.56 -1.20 7.27
CA LEU A 276 -8.93 -0.77 7.50
C LEU A 276 -9.06 0.75 7.52
N THR A 277 -10.15 1.28 6.98
CA THR A 277 -10.50 2.68 7.25
C THR A 277 -11.08 2.82 8.66
N ARG A 278 -10.92 4.00 9.26
CA ARG A 278 -11.58 4.39 10.52
C ARG A 278 -12.94 5.03 10.28
N GLU A 279 -13.26 5.35 9.03
CA GLU A 279 -14.55 5.90 8.64
C GLU A 279 -15.63 4.81 8.58
N ASP A 280 -16.89 5.21 8.80
CA ASP A 280 -18.01 4.30 8.57
C ASP A 280 -18.25 4.08 7.07
N VAL A 281 -18.91 2.97 6.73
CA VAL A 281 -19.19 2.55 5.34
C VAL A 281 -19.87 3.66 4.53
N THR A 282 -20.80 4.41 5.13
CA THR A 282 -21.58 5.44 4.43
C THR A 282 -20.69 6.61 4.05
N THR A 283 -19.89 7.10 5.00
CA THR A 283 -18.93 8.18 4.75
C THR A 283 -17.90 7.74 3.72
N PHE A 284 -17.31 6.55 3.90
CA PHE A 284 -16.30 6.01 3.01
C PHE A 284 -16.79 5.88 1.55
N THR A 285 -17.98 5.31 1.37
CA THR A 285 -18.55 5.07 0.02
C THR A 285 -19.08 6.33 -0.65
N SER A 286 -19.32 7.40 0.09
CA SER A 286 -19.78 8.68 -0.47
C SER A 286 -18.69 9.41 -1.29
N LYS A 287 -17.41 9.07 -1.08
CA LYS A 287 -16.25 9.75 -1.66
C LYS A 287 -15.21 8.78 -2.24
N PRO A 288 -15.59 7.92 -3.20
CA PRO A 288 -14.72 6.85 -3.70
C PRO A 288 -13.48 7.38 -4.45
N ASP A 289 -13.56 8.61 -4.95
CA ASP A 289 -12.51 9.28 -5.71
C ASP A 289 -11.54 10.10 -4.84
N GLU A 290 -11.79 10.20 -3.53
CA GLU A 290 -10.87 10.85 -2.58
C GLU A 290 -9.96 9.81 -1.91
N PRO A 291 -8.67 10.10 -1.66
CA PRO A 291 -7.83 9.26 -0.80
C PRO A 291 -8.26 9.34 0.66
N ASP A 292 -7.97 8.29 1.45
CA ASP A 292 -8.11 8.29 2.91
C ASP A 292 -6.88 8.95 3.56
N MET A 293 -6.97 10.27 3.73
CA MET A 293 -5.86 11.07 4.27
C MET A 293 -5.60 10.82 5.76
N GLU A 294 -6.59 10.36 6.53
CA GLU A 294 -6.37 9.98 7.94
C GLU A 294 -5.47 8.75 8.01
N THR A 295 -5.74 7.75 7.16
CA THR A 295 -4.93 6.54 7.04
C THR A 295 -3.51 6.85 6.57
N LEU A 296 -3.34 7.65 5.51
CA LEU A 296 -2.00 8.05 5.04
C LEU A 296 -1.21 8.81 6.11
N THR A 297 -1.88 9.73 6.83
CA THR A 297 -1.25 10.48 7.93
C THR A 297 -0.77 9.54 9.02
N TYR A 298 -1.59 8.56 9.40
CA TYR A 298 -1.23 7.56 10.40
C TYR A 298 0.01 6.76 9.97
N TRP A 299 0.04 6.27 8.72
CA TRP A 299 1.20 5.52 8.20
C TRP A 299 2.49 6.33 8.28
N VAL A 300 2.44 7.61 7.91
CA VAL A 300 3.59 8.52 7.97
C VAL A 300 4.01 8.80 9.41
N GLN A 301 3.05 8.96 10.34
CA GLN A 301 3.36 9.12 11.77
C GLN A 301 4.07 7.90 12.35
N ARG A 302 3.78 6.70 11.86
CA ARG A 302 4.50 5.48 12.27
C ARG A 302 5.95 5.44 11.78
N MET A 303 6.31 6.27 10.79
CA MET A 303 7.67 6.42 10.27
C MET A 303 8.44 7.59 10.91
N GLU A 304 7.92 8.16 12.00
CA GLU A 304 8.49 9.36 12.64
C GLU A 304 9.99 9.27 12.96
N PRO A 305 10.54 8.14 13.48
CA PRO A 305 11.98 8.06 13.72
C PRO A 305 12.83 8.27 12.48
N ILE A 306 12.34 7.83 11.31
CA ILE A 306 13.02 7.98 10.02
C ILE A 306 12.98 9.43 9.56
N ILE A 307 11.86 10.13 9.78
CA ILE A 307 11.72 11.55 9.51
C ILE A 307 12.70 12.34 10.39
N ARG A 308 12.74 12.06 11.69
CA ARG A 308 13.63 12.73 12.65
C ARG A 308 15.12 12.42 12.47
N ALA A 309 15.45 11.30 11.84
CA ALA A 309 16.84 10.94 11.55
C ALA A 309 17.48 11.90 10.53
N GLU A 310 16.68 12.64 9.75
CA GLU A 310 17.15 13.63 8.77
C GLU A 310 18.22 13.09 7.79
N ASN A 311 18.15 11.80 7.46
CA ASN A 311 19.11 11.14 6.58
C ASN A 311 19.21 11.83 5.21
N ASP A 312 20.44 11.98 4.71
CA ASP A 312 20.71 12.51 3.37
C ASP A 312 20.34 11.53 2.24
N GLU A 313 20.40 10.24 2.56
CA GLU A 313 19.98 9.15 1.67
C GLU A 313 18.45 9.07 1.65
N GLU A 314 17.90 8.94 0.45
CA GLU A 314 16.45 8.84 0.26
C GLU A 314 15.97 7.41 0.55
N ILE A 315 14.92 7.31 1.36
CA ILE A 315 14.22 6.05 1.60
C ILE A 315 12.85 6.14 0.94
N VAL A 316 12.59 5.24 -0.01
CA VAL A 316 11.32 5.14 -0.73
C VAL A 316 10.39 4.16 -0.01
N PHE A 317 9.14 4.53 0.22
CA PHE A 317 8.13 3.69 0.85
C PHE A 317 7.01 3.40 -0.14
N VAL A 318 6.65 2.13 -0.25
CA VAL A 318 5.59 1.62 -1.11
C VAL A 318 4.50 1.05 -0.22
N PHE A 319 3.41 1.79 -0.04
CA PHE A 319 2.21 1.34 0.66
C PHE A 319 1.23 0.80 -0.39
N CYS A 320 1.15 -0.52 -0.52
CA CYS A 320 0.22 -1.17 -1.44
C CYS A 320 -0.92 -1.80 -0.64
N ASN A 321 -2.00 -1.05 -0.51
CA ASN A 321 -3.17 -1.44 0.26
C ASN A 321 -4.33 -1.85 -0.65
N ARG A 322 -5.08 -2.86 -0.25
CA ARG A 322 -6.33 -3.22 -0.94
C ARG A 322 -7.41 -2.17 -0.67
N CYS A 323 -8.44 -2.19 -1.51
CA CYS A 323 -9.67 -1.43 -1.30
C CYS A 323 -10.87 -2.38 -1.19
N GLY A 324 -12.07 -1.81 -1.13
CA GLY A 324 -13.32 -2.55 -1.12
C GLY A 324 -13.78 -2.98 0.27
N ILE A 325 -14.77 -3.88 0.28
CA ILE A 325 -15.49 -4.31 1.47
C ILE A 325 -15.54 -5.83 1.49
N GLU A 326 -15.29 -6.44 2.65
CA GLU A 326 -15.50 -7.86 2.93
C GLU A 326 -16.37 -8.02 4.17
N GLY A 327 -17.62 -8.44 3.99
CA GLY A 327 -18.58 -8.50 5.10
C GLY A 327 -18.86 -7.11 5.66
N ASP A 328 -18.54 -6.91 6.94
CA ASP A 328 -18.65 -5.63 7.67
C ASP A 328 -17.36 -4.81 7.66
N THR A 329 -16.31 -5.31 7.02
CA THR A 329 -14.96 -4.77 7.06
C THR A 329 -14.68 -3.91 5.83
N VAL A 330 -14.25 -2.66 6.02
CA VAL A 330 -13.96 -1.70 4.93
C VAL A 330 -12.47 -1.39 4.87
N TYR A 331 -11.86 -1.57 3.70
CA TYR A 331 -10.44 -1.33 3.49
C TYR A 331 -10.18 0.06 2.90
N ALA A 332 -9.15 0.73 3.41
CA ALA A 332 -8.90 2.14 3.15
C ALA A 332 -8.45 2.47 1.72
N GLY A 333 -8.07 1.48 0.90
CA GLY A 333 -7.42 1.72 -0.38
C GLY A 333 -6.21 2.62 -0.18
N THR A 334 -6.14 3.71 -0.94
CA THR A 334 -5.15 4.77 -0.71
C THR A 334 -3.72 4.26 -0.86
N SER A 335 -3.49 3.32 -1.78
CA SER A 335 -2.14 2.89 -2.13
C SER A 335 -1.31 4.09 -2.55
N THR A 336 -0.08 4.19 -2.03
CA THR A 336 0.74 5.40 -2.08
C THR A 336 2.21 5.05 -2.19
N VAL A 337 2.95 5.86 -2.94
CA VAL A 337 4.42 5.88 -2.89
C VAL A 337 4.87 7.22 -2.35
N ILE A 338 5.69 7.19 -1.30
CA ILE A 338 6.33 8.39 -0.72
C ILE A 338 7.85 8.19 -0.64
N SER A 339 8.58 9.27 -0.43
CA SER A 339 9.97 9.19 0.01
C SER A 339 10.24 10.10 1.20
N ILE A 340 11.18 9.68 2.04
CA ILE A 340 11.67 10.47 3.17
C ILE A 340 13.15 10.75 2.94
N LYS A 341 13.51 12.03 2.97
CA LYS A 341 14.90 12.50 2.88
C LYS A 341 15.04 13.86 3.55
N GLN A 342 16.04 14.02 4.41
CA GLN A 342 16.33 15.23 5.17
C GLN A 342 15.11 15.73 5.96
N GLY A 343 14.39 14.80 6.60
CA GLY A 343 13.17 15.09 7.35
C GLY A 343 11.96 15.50 6.53
N GLU A 344 12.08 15.58 5.21
CA GLU A 344 10.95 15.88 4.32
C GLU A 344 10.29 14.61 3.80
N CYS A 345 8.98 14.50 4.01
CA CYS A 345 8.13 13.46 3.44
C CYS A 345 7.51 13.96 2.12
N ARG A 346 7.90 13.35 1.00
CA ARG A 346 7.45 13.70 -0.36
C ARG A 346 6.50 12.62 -0.88
N VAL A 347 5.37 13.02 -1.48
CA VAL A 347 4.41 12.09 -2.09
C VAL A 347 4.65 12.02 -3.58
N HIS A 348 4.93 10.83 -4.10
CA HIS A 348 5.16 10.61 -5.54
C HIS A 348 3.91 10.13 -6.27
N GLY A 349 3.04 9.39 -5.60
CA GLY A 349 1.79 8.90 -6.17
C GLY A 349 0.81 8.44 -5.09
N LEU A 350 -0.48 8.55 -5.38
CA LEU A 350 -1.57 8.29 -4.44
C LEU A 350 -2.83 7.87 -5.21
N LEU A 351 -3.43 6.73 -4.86
CA LEU A 351 -4.71 6.32 -5.42
C LEU A 351 -5.90 6.77 -4.57
N PRO A 352 -7.08 6.93 -5.17
CA PRO A 352 -8.33 7.07 -4.44
C PRO A 352 -8.63 5.87 -3.54
N ARG A 353 -9.44 6.07 -2.49
CA ARG A 353 -9.79 5.01 -1.54
C ARG A 353 -10.64 3.88 -2.13
N GLY A 354 -11.50 4.19 -3.12
CA GLY A 354 -12.54 3.28 -3.61
C GLY A 354 -12.35 2.75 -5.03
N ARG A 355 -11.19 2.99 -5.66
CA ARG A 355 -10.96 2.64 -7.07
C ARG A 355 -9.96 1.50 -7.21
N GLU A 356 -10.30 0.52 -8.04
CA GLU A 356 -9.38 -0.54 -8.46
C GLU A 356 -8.53 -0.06 -9.64
N SER A 357 -7.22 0.08 -9.43
CA SER A 357 -6.29 0.60 -10.43
C SER A 357 -4.84 0.21 -10.09
N LEU A 358 -3.98 0.28 -11.10
CA LEU A 358 -2.54 0.33 -10.91
C LEU A 358 -2.11 1.78 -10.67
N LEU A 359 -1.39 2.02 -9.58
CA LEU A 359 -0.57 3.23 -9.40
C LEU A 359 0.77 3.00 -10.08
N VAL A 360 1.23 3.94 -10.90
CA VAL A 360 2.56 3.90 -11.51
C VAL A 360 3.31 5.15 -11.10
N VAL A 361 4.52 4.98 -10.56
CA VAL A 361 5.37 6.06 -10.07
C VAL A 361 6.78 5.87 -10.61
N ASP A 362 7.34 6.90 -11.24
CA ASP A 362 8.78 6.99 -11.52
C ASP A 362 9.41 7.91 -10.47
N THR A 363 10.35 7.41 -9.67
CA THR A 363 11.02 8.21 -8.63
C THR A 363 11.97 9.27 -9.20
N ASP A 364 12.18 9.31 -10.52
CA ASP A 364 12.83 10.44 -11.18
C ASP A 364 11.92 11.65 -11.40
N ASP A 365 10.60 11.45 -11.44
CA ASP A 365 9.66 12.54 -11.63
C ASP A 365 9.57 13.42 -10.36
N PRO A 366 9.25 14.72 -10.51
CA PRO A 366 8.99 15.57 -9.36
C PRO A 366 7.84 15.00 -8.51
N PRO A 367 7.96 15.00 -7.17
CA PRO A 367 6.86 14.56 -6.31
C PRO A 367 5.62 15.44 -6.51
N LEU A 368 4.44 14.85 -6.35
CA LEU A 368 3.16 15.56 -6.38
C LEU A 368 3.07 16.65 -5.30
N GLY A 369 3.73 16.45 -4.17
CA GLY A 369 3.77 17.41 -3.08
C GLY A 369 4.57 16.93 -1.87
N LYS A 370 4.56 17.75 -0.82
CA LYS A 370 5.13 17.39 0.49
C LYS A 370 4.02 17.23 1.52
N LEU A 371 4.21 16.30 2.44
CA LEU A 371 3.41 16.19 3.65
C LEU A 371 4.07 17.06 4.72
N ILE A 372 3.37 18.10 5.15
CA ILE A 372 3.86 19.05 6.15
C ILE A 372 3.10 18.80 7.45
N SER A 373 3.83 18.43 8.50
CA SER A 373 3.28 18.41 9.85
C SER A 373 2.99 19.85 10.28
N ARG A 374 1.73 20.18 10.55
CA ARG A 374 1.37 21.45 11.18
C ARG A 374 1.65 21.33 12.68
N VAL A 375 2.91 21.51 13.06
CA VAL A 375 3.25 21.91 14.43
C VAL A 375 3.15 23.43 14.44
N ASP A 376 2.26 23.98 15.26
CA ASP A 376 1.94 25.40 15.45
C ASP A 376 2.93 26.40 14.82
N THR A 377 2.66 26.80 13.58
CA THR A 377 3.32 27.93 12.91
C THR A 377 2.53 29.24 13.12
N ASP A 378 1.70 29.29 14.18
CA ASP A 378 0.95 30.48 14.60
C ASP A 378 1.73 31.36 15.59
N LEU A 379 3.04 31.19 15.73
CA LEU A 379 3.88 32.04 16.59
C LEU A 379 4.71 33.10 15.85
N ASP A 380 4.54 33.30 14.56
CA ASP A 380 5.15 34.44 13.86
C ASP A 380 4.19 35.05 12.83
N SER A 381 3.36 35.98 13.30
CA SER A 381 2.93 37.10 12.45
C SER A 381 2.81 38.37 13.30
N ASP A 382 3.82 39.23 13.15
CA ASP A 382 3.84 40.67 13.36
C ASP A 382 2.57 41.31 13.95
N ALA A 383 2.66 41.66 15.23
CA ALA A 383 2.02 42.87 15.74
C ALA A 383 3.05 43.62 16.60
N SER A 384 3.60 44.69 16.04
CA SER A 384 4.38 45.70 16.76
C SER A 384 3.58 46.28 17.94
N PRO A 385 4.22 46.70 19.03
CA PRO A 385 3.53 47.16 20.23
C PRO A 385 2.93 48.55 19.97
N GLU A 386 1.61 48.66 19.90
CA GLU A 386 0.93 49.95 20.04
C GLU A 386 0.66 50.22 21.52
N ASP A 387 1.20 51.36 21.96
CA ASP A 387 1.02 52.01 23.26
C ASP A 387 -0.42 51.97 23.74
N VAL A 388 -0.65 51.33 24.89
CA VAL A 388 -1.82 51.62 25.72
C VAL A 388 -1.34 52.15 27.06
N SER A 389 -1.38 53.47 27.15
CA SER A 389 -1.18 54.30 28.33
C SER A 389 -2.00 53.83 29.52
N VAL A 390 -1.33 53.66 30.66
CA VAL A 390 -1.90 53.48 32.00
C VAL A 390 -2.44 54.83 32.51
N PRO A 391 -3.66 54.91 33.05
CA PRO A 391 -4.00 55.95 34.01
C PRO A 391 -3.85 55.42 35.44
N ALA A 392 -3.17 56.23 36.25
CA ALA A 392 -2.88 55.98 37.65
C ALA A 392 -4.08 56.23 38.59
N ALA A 393 -3.94 55.62 39.76
CA ALA A 393 -4.75 55.58 40.97
C ALA A 393 -5.60 56.81 41.38
N SER A 394 -6.66 56.50 42.12
CA SER A 394 -7.11 57.31 43.27
C SER A 394 -7.48 56.40 44.43
N GLU A 395 -6.74 56.52 45.53
CA GLU A 395 -7.10 56.05 46.87
C GLU A 395 -8.19 56.95 47.46
N ASP A 396 -9.17 56.34 48.13
CA ASP A 396 -10.02 56.85 49.23
C ASP A 396 -11.00 55.71 49.52
N GLY A 397 -11.27 55.19 50.72
CA GLY A 397 -11.00 55.56 52.10
C GLY A 397 -12.09 54.87 52.95
N ALA A 398 -11.71 54.40 54.14
CA ALA A 398 -12.58 54.00 55.26
C ALA A 398 -13.30 52.62 55.26
N LEU A 399 -12.86 51.79 56.22
CA LEU A 399 -13.64 50.75 56.92
C LEU A 399 -14.81 51.40 57.71
N PRO A 400 -15.89 50.66 58.05
CA PRO A 400 -15.88 49.95 59.34
C PRO A 400 -16.66 48.62 59.42
N ASN A 401 -16.14 47.76 60.32
CA ASN A 401 -16.81 46.83 61.25
C ASN A 401 -18.12 46.10 60.86
N GLY A 402 -18.09 44.77 61.04
CA GLY A 402 -19.27 44.02 61.45
C GLY A 402 -19.26 42.53 61.12
N SER A 403 -18.62 41.70 61.95
CA SER A 403 -19.12 40.35 62.25
C SER A 403 -20.08 40.47 63.46
N PRO A 404 -21.00 39.53 63.78
CA PRO A 404 -21.04 38.12 63.36
C PRO A 404 -22.46 37.54 63.11
N HIS A 405 -22.48 36.24 62.80
CA HIS A 405 -23.49 35.22 63.16
C HIS A 405 -24.50 34.68 62.12
N THR A 406 -24.39 33.35 61.98
CA THR A 406 -25.42 32.29 61.96
C THR A 406 -26.26 32.07 60.70
N GLY A 407 -26.20 30.83 60.23
CA GLY A 407 -27.04 30.23 59.20
C GLY A 407 -26.40 28.95 58.69
#